data_AF-A0A7S2DF39-F1
#
_entry.id   AF-A0A7S2DF39-F1
#
_cell.length_a   1.000
_cell.length_b   1.000
_cell.length_c   1.000
_cell.angle_alpha   90.00
_cell.angle_beta   90.00
_cell.angle_gamma   90.00
#
_symmetry.space_group_name_H-M   'P 1'
#
loop_
_entity.id
_entity.type
_entity.pdbx_description
1 polymer ?
#
loop_
_entity_poly.entity_id
_entity_poly.type
_entity_poly.pdbx_seq_one_letter_code
_entity_poly.pdbx_strand_id
1 'polypeptide(L)'
;FQTITDYMAAAVSSLGIVIAGLLDDPSYHKAAALVSALCDEYKTNEAHNEEIAYQLIPMLEPEWDRFIIEQKQILGGNAFSHKASHLITIDGAYLGDCGSFETFCQEKSPDIMAALPEPPDLKETRGVQYMQKLTESGNTYCTMDIRIGNRKPQRVVFELYSKDCPKTSQNFVQLCVGGDGPLTGEELRYKDCPFHRIVKNGWVQGGDVVGGTGADGHSTFEEKYFEDESFSVQFDHSGILAMANCGPHTNNSQFFISLAPLPFLNTKNVGFGRVVKGFNVFRSIERLETVNERPTVEVIIERCSVIDLDMPYYPQVPGQGRR
;
A
#
# COMPACT_ATOMS: atom_id res chain seq x y z
N PHE A 1 1.92 -13.21 13.78
CA PHE A 1 1.31 -11.95 14.19
C PHE A 1 1.10 -12.03 15.69
N GLN A 2 1.87 -11.28 16.47
CA GLN A 2 1.69 -11.22 17.92
C GLN A 2 0.43 -10.43 18.22
N THR A 3 -0.48 -11.04 18.99
CA THR A 3 -1.72 -10.42 19.43
C THR A 3 -1.46 -9.44 20.56
N ILE A 4 -2.23 -8.34 20.61
CA ILE A 4 -2.16 -7.29 21.65
C ILE A 4 -2.31 -7.88 23.08
N THR A 5 -2.88 -9.09 23.21
CA THR A 5 -3.09 -9.79 24.47
C THR A 5 -1.81 -10.35 25.14
N ASP A 6 -0.68 -10.45 24.45
CA ASP A 6 0.47 -11.24 24.97
C ASP A 6 1.39 -10.48 25.94
N TYR A 7 1.09 -9.22 26.29
CA TYR A 7 2.00 -8.36 27.08
C TYR A 7 1.61 -8.11 28.56
N MET A 8 0.54 -8.71 29.06
CA MET A 8 0.07 -8.45 30.42
C MET A 8 0.65 -9.42 31.45
N ALA A 9 1.90 -9.20 31.87
CA ALA A 9 2.42 -9.75 33.13
C ALA A 9 3.63 -8.97 33.68
N ALA A 10 3.42 -7.78 34.24
CA ALA A 10 4.20 -7.25 35.36
C ALA A 10 3.50 -6.00 35.95
N ALA A 11 3.32 -5.96 37.27
CA ALA A 11 2.69 -4.86 37.97
C ALA A 11 3.64 -3.64 38.05
N VAL A 12 3.36 -2.65 37.21
CA VAL A 12 3.56 -1.20 37.41
C VAL A 12 2.28 -0.55 36.86
N SER A 13 1.74 0.48 37.52
CA SER A 13 0.57 1.23 37.08
C SER A 13 0.89 2.06 35.84
N SER A 14 1.09 1.40 34.71
CA SER A 14 1.38 2.04 33.43
C SER A 14 0.16 2.04 32.53
N LEU A 15 -0.15 3.22 31.99
CA LEU A 15 -1.17 3.40 30.99
C LEU A 15 -0.61 2.95 29.64
N GLY A 16 -1.20 1.92 29.04
CA GLY A 16 -0.77 1.34 27.77
C GLY A 16 -1.49 1.97 26.58
N ILE A 17 -0.79 2.77 25.78
CA ILE A 17 -1.35 3.41 24.57
C ILE A 17 -0.83 2.71 23.32
N VAL A 18 -1.74 2.26 22.44
CA VAL A 18 -1.34 1.72 21.13
C VAL A 18 -1.90 2.62 20.04
N ILE A 19 -1.04 3.05 19.13
CA ILE A 19 -1.39 3.86 17.95
C ILE A 19 -1.00 3.07 16.72
N ALA A 20 -1.99 2.57 16.00
CA ALA A 20 -1.82 1.84 14.76
C ALA A 20 -2.33 2.67 13.59
N GLY A 21 -1.69 2.64 12.43
CA GLY A 21 -2.20 3.39 11.29
C GLY A 21 -1.36 3.33 10.03
N LEU A 22 -1.91 3.90 8.96
CA LEU A 22 -1.21 4.03 7.70
C LEU A 22 -0.03 5.00 7.82
N LEU A 23 1.11 4.58 7.28
CA LEU A 23 2.30 5.42 7.21
C LEU A 23 2.09 6.69 6.39
N ASP A 24 1.14 6.75 5.47
CA ASP A 24 0.86 7.96 4.69
C ASP A 24 -0.23 8.86 5.30
N ASP A 25 -0.84 8.47 6.41
CA ASP A 25 -1.88 9.22 7.10
C ASP A 25 -1.29 10.32 8.02
N PRO A 26 -1.53 11.62 7.73
CA PRO A 26 -1.06 12.70 8.60
C PRO A 26 -1.53 12.56 10.06
N SER A 27 -2.74 12.05 10.29
CA SER A 27 -3.32 11.93 11.63
C SER A 27 -2.62 10.84 12.47
N TYR A 28 -2.11 9.79 11.82
CA TYR A 28 -1.26 8.81 12.50
C TYR A 28 0.02 9.47 13.04
N HIS A 29 0.72 10.25 12.22
CA HIS A 29 1.95 10.94 12.64
C HIS A 29 1.70 11.99 13.70
N LYS A 30 0.55 12.70 13.63
CA LYS A 30 0.15 13.64 14.67
C LYS A 30 -0.07 12.92 16.01
N ALA A 31 -0.80 11.81 16.01
CA ALA A 31 -1.02 11.01 17.21
C ALA A 31 0.30 10.43 17.77
N ALA A 32 1.21 9.99 16.90
CA ALA A 32 2.54 9.52 17.27
C ALA A 32 3.40 10.61 17.94
N ALA A 33 3.41 11.83 17.39
CA ALA A 33 4.10 12.96 18.00
C ALA A 33 3.48 13.33 19.36
N LEU A 34 2.14 13.31 19.45
CA LEU A 34 1.40 13.63 20.66
C LEU A 34 1.66 12.64 21.79
N VAL A 35 1.69 11.33 21.51
CA VAL A 35 1.99 10.34 22.55
C VAL A 35 3.44 10.40 23.01
N SER A 36 4.38 10.74 22.13
CA SER A 36 5.77 10.96 22.50
C SER A 36 5.90 12.14 23.45
N ALA A 37 5.30 13.28 23.10
CA ALA A 37 5.32 14.48 23.94
C ALA A 37 4.66 14.22 25.31
N LEU A 38 3.52 13.53 25.33
CA LEU A 38 2.83 13.16 26.58
C LEU A 38 3.70 12.24 27.45
N CYS A 39 4.38 11.26 26.85
CA CYS A 39 5.29 10.36 27.54
C CYS A 39 6.49 11.13 28.16
N ASP A 40 7.07 12.08 27.42
CA ASP A 40 8.18 12.90 27.89
C ASP A 40 7.76 13.84 29.04
N GLU A 41 6.57 14.43 28.96
CA GLU A 41 6.01 15.24 30.06
C GLU A 41 5.80 14.40 31.34
N TYR A 42 5.20 13.21 31.21
CA TYR A 42 4.95 12.32 32.34
C TYR A 42 6.24 11.81 32.99
N LYS A 43 7.32 11.65 32.23
CA LYS A 43 8.64 11.29 32.75
C LYS A 43 9.35 12.43 33.48
N THR A 44 9.10 13.68 33.08
CA THR A 44 9.84 14.84 33.58
C THR A 44 9.15 15.54 34.74
N ASN A 45 7.84 15.40 34.89
CA ASN A 45 7.07 16.01 35.95
C ASN A 45 6.80 15.02 37.09
N GLU A 46 7.52 15.19 38.21
CA GLU A 46 7.39 14.38 39.44
C GLU A 46 5.98 14.38 40.06
N ALA A 47 5.08 15.26 39.62
CA ALA A 47 3.69 15.27 40.06
C ALA A 47 2.87 14.10 39.47
N HIS A 48 3.34 13.45 38.40
CA HIS A 48 2.68 12.28 37.83
C HIS A 48 3.14 11.00 38.54
N ASN A 49 2.18 10.23 39.06
CA ASN A 49 2.42 8.93 39.70
C ASN A 49 2.12 7.74 38.77
N GLU A 50 1.87 8.00 37.48
CA GLU A 50 1.50 7.02 36.45
C GLU A 50 2.55 7.06 35.34
N GLU A 51 3.00 5.89 34.87
CA GLU A 51 3.92 5.80 33.73
C GLU A 51 3.12 5.63 32.43
N ILE A 52 3.52 6.28 31.34
CA ILE A 52 2.90 6.06 30.03
C ILE A 52 3.81 5.16 29.21
N ALA A 53 3.30 3.99 28.86
CA ALA A 53 3.92 3.10 27.89
C ALA A 53 3.15 3.22 26.57
N TYR A 54 3.86 3.34 25.44
CA TYR A 54 3.19 3.39 24.15
C TYR A 54 3.85 2.53 23.09
N GLN A 55 3.04 2.10 22.12
CA GLN A 55 3.46 1.36 20.94
C GLN A 55 2.92 2.01 19.67
N LEU A 56 3.81 2.23 18.71
CA LEU A 56 3.46 2.68 17.37
C LEU A 56 3.47 1.48 16.42
N ILE A 57 2.40 1.32 15.63
CA ILE A 57 2.25 0.24 14.65
C ILE A 57 2.06 0.85 13.26
N PRO A 58 3.15 1.28 12.59
CA PRO A 58 3.11 1.82 11.24
C PRO A 58 2.85 0.73 10.20
N MET A 59 1.91 0.98 9.29
CA MET A 59 1.48 0.00 8.29
C MET A 59 1.40 0.60 6.87
N LEU A 60 1.62 -0.26 5.86
CA LEU A 60 1.23 0.00 4.48
C LEU A 60 -0.26 -0.33 4.28
N GLU A 61 -0.86 0.13 3.17
CA GLU A 61 -2.29 -0.06 2.85
C GLU A 61 -2.76 -1.52 3.01
N PRO A 62 -2.10 -2.54 2.42
CA PRO A 62 -2.56 -3.93 2.56
C PRO A 62 -2.41 -4.51 3.98
N GLU A 63 -1.48 -3.98 4.79
CA GLU A 63 -1.31 -4.40 6.19
C GLU A 63 -2.45 -3.83 7.03
N TRP A 64 -2.76 -2.54 6.84
CA TRP A 64 -3.84 -1.85 7.52
C TRP A 64 -5.21 -2.44 7.22
N ASP A 65 -5.50 -2.74 5.95
CA ASP A 65 -6.79 -3.28 5.54
C ASP A 65 -7.12 -4.60 6.27
N ARG A 66 -6.11 -5.46 6.47
CA ARG A 66 -6.26 -6.70 7.24
C ARG A 66 -6.38 -6.41 8.73
N PHE A 67 -5.46 -5.59 9.25
CA PHE A 67 -5.40 -5.23 10.66
C PHE A 67 -6.73 -4.65 11.15
N ILE A 68 -7.30 -3.68 10.45
CA ILE A 68 -8.51 -2.99 10.91
C ILE A 68 -9.73 -3.91 10.89
N ILE A 69 -9.81 -4.87 9.96
CA ILE A 69 -10.89 -5.87 9.93
C ILE A 69 -10.83 -6.75 11.18
N GLU A 70 -9.64 -7.27 11.51
CA GLU A 70 -9.43 -8.10 12.70
C GLU A 70 -9.67 -7.32 13.98
N GLN A 71 -9.11 -6.10 14.11
CA GLN A 71 -9.27 -5.28 15.31
C GLN A 71 -10.72 -4.88 15.56
N LYS A 72 -11.52 -4.60 14.52
CA LYS A 72 -12.95 -4.32 14.69
C LYS A 72 -13.71 -5.50 15.29
N GLN A 73 -13.35 -6.73 14.93
CA GLN A 73 -13.97 -7.93 15.49
C GLN A 73 -13.56 -8.14 16.95
N ILE A 74 -12.30 -7.88 17.29
CA ILE A 74 -11.76 -8.03 18.65
C ILE A 74 -12.34 -6.98 19.60
N LEU A 75 -12.31 -5.70 19.22
CA LEU A 75 -12.71 -4.59 20.08
C LEU A 75 -14.24 -4.45 20.23
N GLY A 76 -14.99 -4.77 19.17
CA GLY A 76 -16.44 -4.69 19.16
C GLY A 76 -17.00 -3.27 19.40
N GLY A 77 -18.29 -3.19 19.70
CA GLY A 77 -18.96 -1.94 20.07
C GLY A 77 -18.77 -0.81 19.04
N ASN A 78 -18.31 0.36 19.52
CA ASN A 78 -18.08 1.53 18.68
C ASN A 78 -16.95 1.35 17.66
N ALA A 79 -16.07 0.36 17.83
CA ALA A 79 -14.99 0.11 16.89
C ALA A 79 -15.52 -0.32 15.51
N PHE A 80 -16.66 -1.01 15.44
CA PHE A 80 -17.25 -1.47 14.16
C PHE A 80 -17.49 -0.34 13.16
N SER A 81 -17.84 0.85 13.65
CA SER A 81 -18.12 2.04 12.82
C SER A 81 -16.88 2.89 12.54
N HIS A 82 -15.69 2.47 12.99
CA HIS A 82 -14.44 3.20 12.77
C HIS A 82 -14.12 3.37 11.28
N LYS A 83 -13.75 4.59 10.85
CA LYS A 83 -13.51 4.93 9.43
C LYS A 83 -12.15 5.55 9.15
N ALA A 84 -11.42 5.97 10.17
CA ALA A 84 -10.11 6.58 9.98
C ALA A 84 -9.09 5.53 9.53
N SER A 85 -7.95 5.99 9.02
CA SER A 85 -6.82 5.14 8.63
C SER A 85 -5.80 4.97 9.75
N HIS A 86 -6.24 5.20 10.99
CA HIS A 86 -5.48 5.05 12.21
C HIS A 86 -6.44 4.73 13.36
N LEU A 87 -5.99 3.89 14.29
CA LEU A 87 -6.75 3.39 15.43
C LEU A 87 -5.93 3.58 16.70
N ILE A 88 -6.54 4.17 17.71
CA ILE A 88 -5.94 4.32 19.04
C ILE A 88 -6.69 3.47 20.05
N THR A 89 -5.94 2.76 20.88
CA THR A 89 -6.46 2.04 22.05
C THR A 89 -5.72 2.45 23.32
N ILE A 90 -6.42 2.44 24.45
CA ILE A 90 -5.86 2.67 25.79
C ILE A 90 -6.18 1.44 26.62
N ASP A 91 -5.16 0.80 27.19
CA ASP A 91 -5.25 -0.46 27.96
C ASP A 91 -6.04 -1.55 27.22
N GLY A 92 -5.86 -1.61 25.89
CA GLY A 92 -6.57 -2.54 25.01
C GLY A 92 -8.02 -2.17 24.71
N ALA A 93 -8.56 -1.10 25.30
CA ALA A 93 -9.90 -0.59 24.99
C ALA A 93 -9.88 0.40 23.82
N TYR A 94 -10.93 0.35 22.99
CA TYR A 94 -11.10 1.27 21.86
C TYR A 94 -11.25 2.71 22.36
N LEU A 95 -10.33 3.59 21.95
CA LEU A 95 -10.47 5.04 22.15
C LEU A 95 -11.12 5.69 20.92
N GLY A 96 -10.54 5.46 19.74
CA GLY A 96 -11.02 6.07 18.51
C GLY A 96 -9.92 6.51 17.55
N ASP A 97 -10.10 7.69 16.99
CA ASP A 97 -9.20 8.36 16.04
C ASP A 97 -8.33 9.42 16.74
N CYS A 98 -7.49 10.11 15.97
CA CYS A 98 -6.59 11.15 16.44
C CYS A 98 -7.35 12.29 17.15
N GLY A 99 -8.56 12.65 16.70
CA GLY A 99 -9.38 13.65 17.39
C GLY A 99 -9.81 13.20 18.79
N SER A 100 -10.23 11.94 18.91
CA SER A 100 -10.55 11.32 20.21
C SER A 100 -9.30 11.28 21.12
N PHE A 101 -8.14 11.00 20.54
CA PHE A 101 -6.87 10.99 21.26
C PHE A 101 -6.41 12.38 21.70
N GLU A 102 -6.62 13.41 20.88
CA GLU A 102 -6.34 14.80 21.26
C GLU A 102 -7.15 15.23 22.48
N THR A 103 -8.45 14.88 22.53
CA THR A 103 -9.29 15.15 23.70
C THR A 103 -8.75 14.43 24.94
N PHE A 104 -8.40 13.16 24.81
CA PHE A 104 -7.79 12.39 25.89
C PHE A 104 -6.49 13.04 26.41
N CYS A 105 -5.60 13.46 25.52
CA CYS A 105 -4.35 14.11 25.88
C CYS A 105 -4.58 15.46 26.57
N GLN A 106 -5.52 16.27 26.09
CA GLN A 106 -5.88 17.56 26.70
C GLN A 106 -6.44 17.41 28.12
N GLU A 107 -7.21 16.35 28.37
CA GLU A 107 -7.73 16.05 29.71
C GLU A 107 -6.62 15.64 30.69
N LYS A 108 -5.60 14.93 30.19
CA LYS A 108 -4.44 14.47 30.98
C LYS A 108 -3.40 15.59 31.21
N SER A 109 -3.13 16.39 30.19
CA SER A 109 -2.27 17.58 30.25
C SER A 109 -2.84 18.71 29.36
N PRO A 110 -3.38 19.79 29.96
CA PRO A 110 -4.01 20.88 29.20
C PRO A 110 -3.09 21.60 28.21
N ASP A 111 -1.79 21.65 28.49
CA ASP A 111 -0.81 22.42 27.71
C ASP A 111 -0.04 21.56 26.69
N ILE A 112 -0.24 20.23 26.66
CA ILE A 112 0.51 19.31 25.79
C ILE A 112 0.37 19.64 24.29
N MET A 113 -0.78 20.19 23.89
CA MET A 113 -1.03 20.55 22.50
C MET A 113 -0.15 21.71 22.03
N ALA A 114 0.29 22.58 22.94
CA ALA A 114 1.23 23.66 22.64
C ALA A 114 2.68 23.15 22.52
N ALA A 115 2.97 21.94 23.01
CA ALA A 115 4.27 21.28 22.91
C ALA A 115 4.45 20.49 21.60
N LEU A 116 3.41 20.36 20.76
CA LEU A 116 3.51 19.69 19.46
C LEU A 116 4.38 20.51 18.49
N PRO A 117 5.32 19.88 17.77
CA PRO A 117 6.05 20.58 16.72
C PRO A 117 5.09 21.07 15.63
N GLU A 118 5.21 22.35 15.26
CA GLU A 118 4.53 22.98 14.11
C GLU A 118 4.83 22.22 12.79
N PRO A 119 3.99 22.37 11.74
CA PRO A 119 3.72 21.34 10.73
C PRO A 119 4.75 20.99 9.62
N PRO A 120 5.98 21.56 9.49
CA PRO A 120 6.94 21.07 8.49
C PRO A 120 7.46 19.65 8.76
N ASP A 121 7.70 19.32 10.02
CA ASP A 121 8.37 18.07 10.43
C ASP A 121 7.54 16.83 10.06
N LEU A 122 6.21 16.90 10.22
CA LEU A 122 5.33 15.76 9.98
C LEU A 122 5.35 15.25 8.53
N LYS A 123 5.58 16.13 7.54
CA LYS A 123 5.66 15.70 6.14
C LYS A 123 6.99 15.00 5.85
N GLU A 124 8.07 15.53 6.40
CA GLU A 124 9.42 14.97 6.24
C GLU A 124 9.54 13.65 7.00
N THR A 125 9.20 13.65 8.29
CA THR A 125 9.12 12.46 9.15
C THR A 125 8.27 11.35 8.51
N ARG A 126 7.12 11.70 7.95
CA ARG A 126 6.29 10.74 7.20
C ARG A 126 7.00 10.14 6.01
N GLY A 127 7.67 10.96 5.19
CA GLY A 127 8.43 10.48 4.04
C GLY A 127 9.55 9.55 4.46
N VAL A 128 10.30 9.92 5.49
CA VAL A 128 11.39 9.12 6.05
C VAL A 128 10.89 7.77 6.57
N GLN A 129 9.84 7.75 7.39
CA GLN A 129 9.29 6.50 7.94
C GLN A 129 8.71 5.60 6.85
N TYR A 130 8.04 6.18 5.84
CA TYR A 130 7.55 5.43 4.70
C TYR A 130 8.70 4.76 3.93
N MET A 131 9.77 5.50 3.66
CA MET A 131 10.94 4.97 2.94
C MET A 131 11.71 3.94 3.74
N GLN A 132 11.89 4.15 5.04
CA GLN A 132 12.48 3.15 5.92
C GLN A 132 11.72 1.83 5.85
N LYS A 133 10.39 1.87 5.94
CA LYS A 133 9.53 0.67 5.82
C LYS A 133 9.70 -0.03 4.47
N LEU A 134 9.83 0.72 3.37
CA LEU A 134 10.08 0.11 2.06
C LEU A 134 11.46 -0.57 2.01
N THR A 135 12.50 0.10 2.50
CA THR A 135 13.88 -0.41 2.51
C THR A 135 14.04 -1.68 3.35
N GLU A 136 13.35 -1.79 4.48
CA GLU A 136 13.39 -2.96 5.38
C GLU A 136 12.98 -4.27 4.70
N SER A 137 12.11 -4.23 3.69
CA SER A 137 11.71 -5.43 2.93
C SER A 137 12.85 -6.01 2.07
N GLY A 138 13.79 -5.16 1.66
CA GLY A 138 14.78 -5.45 0.62
C GLY A 138 14.18 -5.80 -0.74
N ASN A 139 12.92 -5.40 -1.00
CA ASN A 139 12.21 -5.61 -2.25
C ASN A 139 12.29 -4.38 -3.16
N THR A 140 11.99 -4.57 -4.45
CA THR A 140 11.92 -3.48 -5.43
C THR A 140 10.52 -2.89 -5.44
N TYR A 141 10.42 -1.56 -5.58
CA TYR A 141 9.13 -0.87 -5.65
C TYR A 141 8.98 -0.10 -6.96
N CYS A 142 7.81 -0.21 -7.57
CA CYS A 142 7.46 0.52 -8.80
C CYS A 142 6.24 1.40 -8.57
N THR A 143 6.13 2.49 -9.32
CA THR A 143 4.95 3.35 -9.34
C THR A 143 4.30 3.37 -10.71
N MET A 144 2.98 3.51 -10.73
CA MET A 144 2.20 3.80 -11.94
C MET A 144 1.20 4.92 -11.65
N ASP A 145 1.21 5.96 -12.47
CA ASP A 145 0.19 7.00 -12.48
C ASP A 145 -0.90 6.59 -13.46
N ILE A 146 -2.05 6.16 -12.93
CA ILE A 146 -3.16 5.64 -13.74
C ILE A 146 -4.20 6.73 -13.95
N ARG A 147 -4.52 7.00 -15.22
CA ARG A 147 -5.56 7.94 -15.64
C ARG A 147 -6.83 7.19 -16.04
N ILE A 148 -7.98 7.62 -15.50
CA ILE A 148 -9.31 7.10 -15.85
C ILE A 148 -10.09 8.18 -16.59
N GLY A 149 -10.32 7.99 -17.89
CA GLY A 149 -10.90 8.99 -18.78
C GLY A 149 -10.10 10.30 -18.74
N ASN A 150 -10.79 11.42 -18.55
CA ASN A 150 -10.17 12.75 -18.49
C ASN A 150 -9.84 13.20 -17.05
N ARG A 151 -9.83 12.29 -16.07
CA ARG A 151 -9.52 12.63 -14.67
C ARG A 151 -8.02 12.79 -14.47
N LYS A 152 -7.63 13.52 -13.41
CA LYS A 152 -6.22 13.59 -13.00
C LYS A 152 -5.70 12.17 -12.68
N PRO A 153 -4.47 11.82 -13.08
CA PRO A 153 -3.87 10.52 -12.77
C PRO A 153 -3.75 10.30 -11.26
N GLN A 154 -3.92 9.06 -10.85
CA GLN A 154 -3.75 8.63 -9.47
C GLN A 154 -2.60 7.64 -9.38
N ARG A 155 -1.71 7.85 -8.42
CA ARG A 155 -0.51 7.03 -8.24
C ARG A 155 -0.83 5.75 -7.47
N VAL A 156 -0.34 4.63 -8.01
CA VAL A 156 -0.28 3.32 -7.38
C VAL A 156 1.17 2.96 -7.12
N VAL A 157 1.45 2.29 -6.01
CA VAL A 157 2.77 1.73 -5.68
C VAL A 157 2.66 0.22 -5.57
N PHE A 158 3.58 -0.48 -6.23
CA PHE A 158 3.72 -1.93 -6.20
C PHE A 158 5.01 -2.31 -5.46
N GLU A 159 4.92 -3.35 -4.65
CA GLU A 159 6.06 -4.10 -4.14
C GLU A 159 6.26 -5.32 -5.03
N LEU A 160 7.48 -5.53 -5.51
CA LEU A 160 7.86 -6.69 -6.32
C LEU A 160 8.64 -7.68 -5.47
N TYR A 161 8.29 -8.95 -5.56
CA TYR A 161 8.94 -10.04 -4.85
C TYR A 161 10.18 -10.50 -5.62
N SER A 162 11.13 -9.58 -5.84
CA SER A 162 12.35 -9.80 -6.63
C SER A 162 13.22 -10.94 -6.11
N LYS A 163 13.07 -11.33 -4.84
CA LYS A 163 13.76 -12.50 -4.25
C LYS A 163 13.16 -13.83 -4.72
N ASP A 164 11.83 -13.90 -4.83
CA ASP A 164 11.11 -15.12 -5.22
C ASP A 164 10.94 -15.23 -6.74
N CYS A 165 10.79 -14.09 -7.41
CA CYS A 165 10.58 -13.98 -8.86
C CYS A 165 11.52 -12.94 -9.50
N PRO A 166 12.85 -13.14 -9.48
CA PRO A 166 13.82 -12.17 -9.98
C PRO A 166 13.65 -11.85 -11.48
N LYS A 167 13.48 -12.85 -12.35
CA LYS A 167 13.33 -12.61 -13.80
C LYS A 167 12.01 -11.91 -14.11
N THR A 168 10.92 -12.34 -13.46
CA THR A 168 9.60 -11.75 -13.65
C THR A 168 9.59 -10.29 -13.19
N SER A 169 10.18 -10.01 -12.03
CA SER A 169 10.30 -8.67 -11.47
C SER A 169 11.20 -7.78 -12.34
N GLN A 170 12.32 -8.31 -12.86
CA GLN A 170 13.20 -7.60 -13.78
C GLN A 170 12.47 -7.18 -15.06
N ASN A 171 11.71 -8.09 -15.68
CA ASN A 171 10.89 -7.80 -16.86
C ASN A 171 9.91 -6.65 -16.58
N PHE A 172 9.18 -6.72 -15.46
CA PHE A 172 8.23 -5.68 -15.08
C PHE A 172 8.91 -4.32 -14.81
N VAL A 173 10.08 -4.32 -14.17
CA VAL A 173 10.89 -3.12 -13.92
C VAL A 173 11.35 -2.48 -15.22
N GLN A 174 11.88 -3.27 -16.15
CA GLN A 174 12.36 -2.77 -17.44
C GLN A 174 11.23 -2.12 -18.25
N LEU A 175 10.03 -2.71 -18.24
CA LEU A 175 8.84 -2.12 -18.85
C LEU A 175 8.34 -0.86 -18.12
N CYS A 176 8.55 -0.75 -16.80
CA CYS A 176 8.24 0.46 -16.04
C CYS A 176 9.18 1.62 -16.37
N VAL A 177 10.48 1.35 -16.54
CA VAL A 177 11.48 2.40 -16.85
C VAL A 177 11.42 2.80 -18.32
N GLY A 178 11.15 1.83 -19.20
CA GLY A 178 11.33 1.98 -20.64
C GLY A 178 12.80 1.86 -21.05
N GLY A 179 13.03 1.46 -22.30
CA GLY A 179 14.36 1.33 -22.88
C GLY A 179 14.30 0.67 -24.26
N ASP A 180 15.43 0.69 -24.97
CA ASP A 180 15.56 0.06 -26.29
C ASP A 180 15.25 -1.44 -26.18
N GLY A 181 14.16 -1.88 -26.82
CA GLY A 181 13.79 -3.29 -26.86
C GLY A 181 14.80 -4.12 -27.65
N PRO A 182 15.06 -5.39 -27.29
CA PRO A 182 16.14 -6.17 -27.90
C PRO A 182 15.97 -6.50 -29.39
N LEU A 183 14.77 -6.34 -29.98
CA LEU A 183 14.49 -6.92 -31.32
C LEU A 183 13.63 -6.09 -32.30
N THR A 184 13.10 -4.91 -31.94
CA THR A 184 12.18 -4.17 -32.84
C THR A 184 12.63 -2.76 -33.22
N GLY A 185 13.63 -2.20 -32.53
CA GLY A 185 13.91 -0.76 -32.63
C GLY A 185 12.78 0.12 -32.03
N GLU A 186 11.76 -0.50 -31.43
CA GLU A 186 10.68 0.16 -30.70
C GLU A 186 10.92 -0.01 -29.19
N GLU A 187 10.69 1.08 -28.46
CA GLU A 187 10.91 1.14 -27.01
C GLU A 187 9.75 0.45 -26.27
N LEU A 188 10.01 -0.71 -25.67
CA LEU A 188 9.01 -1.45 -24.88
C LEU A 188 8.82 -0.78 -23.52
N ARG A 189 7.58 -0.36 -23.23
CA ARG A 189 7.25 0.33 -21.97
C ARG A 189 5.78 0.27 -21.63
N TYR A 190 5.46 0.36 -20.34
CA TYR A 190 4.08 0.45 -19.86
C TYR A 190 3.47 1.83 -20.01
N LYS A 191 4.28 2.88 -20.19
CA LYS A 191 3.76 4.21 -20.45
C LYS A 191 2.85 4.17 -21.68
N ASP A 192 1.69 4.82 -21.56
CA ASP A 192 0.62 4.90 -22.56
C ASP A 192 -0.10 3.56 -22.83
N CYS A 193 0.23 2.48 -22.09
CA CYS A 193 -0.49 1.23 -22.20
C CYS A 193 -1.87 1.29 -21.50
N PRO A 194 -2.92 0.77 -22.15
CA PRO A 194 -4.24 0.70 -21.55
C PRO A 194 -4.43 -0.53 -20.66
N PHE A 195 -5.28 -0.40 -19.65
CA PHE A 195 -5.94 -1.54 -19.03
C PHE A 195 -7.12 -1.96 -19.93
N HIS A 196 -6.90 -3.02 -20.68
CA HIS A 196 -7.80 -3.43 -21.76
C HIS A 196 -8.89 -4.41 -21.31
N ARG A 197 -8.80 -4.98 -20.10
CA ARG A 197 -9.76 -5.97 -19.59
C ARG A 197 -10.01 -5.82 -18.09
N ILE A 198 -11.27 -5.83 -17.69
CA ILE A 198 -11.76 -5.71 -16.32
C ILE A 198 -12.78 -6.81 -16.06
N VAL A 199 -12.42 -7.71 -15.16
CA VAL A 199 -13.30 -8.77 -14.65
C VAL A 199 -13.74 -8.37 -13.24
N LYS A 200 -15.01 -8.02 -13.06
CA LYS A 200 -15.56 -7.60 -11.75
C LYS A 200 -15.47 -8.75 -10.75
N ASN A 201 -15.03 -8.46 -9.51
CA ASN A 201 -14.65 -9.45 -8.50
C ASN A 201 -13.59 -10.46 -8.96
N GLY A 202 -12.86 -10.14 -10.04
CA GLY A 202 -11.80 -10.94 -10.61
C GLY A 202 -10.50 -10.14 -10.59
N TRP A 203 -10.16 -9.53 -11.73
CA TRP A 203 -8.92 -8.79 -11.89
C TRP A 203 -9.05 -7.63 -12.89
N VAL A 204 -8.10 -6.69 -12.83
CA VAL A 204 -7.86 -5.68 -13.86
C VAL A 204 -6.58 -6.05 -14.60
N GLN A 205 -6.64 -6.16 -15.92
CA GLN A 205 -5.52 -6.60 -16.77
C GLN A 205 -5.08 -5.48 -17.72
N GLY A 206 -3.76 -5.35 -17.87
CA GLY A 206 -3.09 -4.38 -18.74
C GLY A 206 -1.75 -4.91 -19.23
N GLY A 207 -0.89 -4.02 -19.72
CA GLY A 207 0.48 -4.37 -20.09
C GLY A 207 0.65 -5.03 -21.47
N ASP A 208 -0.32 -4.93 -22.36
CA ASP A 208 -0.08 -5.21 -23.78
C ASP A 208 0.68 -4.03 -24.39
N VAL A 209 2.01 -4.07 -24.32
CA VAL A 209 2.92 -2.99 -24.74
C VAL A 209 3.12 -2.90 -26.26
N VAL A 210 2.53 -3.83 -27.02
CA VAL A 210 2.67 -3.90 -28.47
C VAL A 210 1.37 -3.43 -29.14
N GLY A 211 0.26 -4.07 -28.80
CA GLY A 211 -1.04 -3.81 -29.44
C GLY A 211 -2.03 -3.02 -28.58
N GLY A 212 -1.84 -2.95 -27.26
CA GLY A 212 -2.78 -2.32 -26.33
C GLY A 212 -4.19 -2.92 -26.32
N THR A 213 -4.40 -4.10 -26.92
CA THR A 213 -5.73 -4.73 -27.04
C THR A 213 -5.89 -5.97 -26.16
N GLY A 214 -4.79 -6.50 -25.64
CA GLY A 214 -4.72 -7.76 -24.92
C GLY A 214 -4.38 -8.95 -25.83
N ALA A 215 -4.25 -8.74 -27.14
CA ALA A 215 -3.93 -9.79 -28.10
C ALA A 215 -2.43 -10.04 -28.25
N ASP A 216 -1.58 -9.09 -27.82
CA ASP A 216 -0.14 -9.16 -28.00
C ASP A 216 0.62 -8.73 -26.73
N GLY A 217 1.95 -8.65 -26.83
CA GLY A 217 2.83 -8.28 -25.74
C GLY A 217 4.15 -9.00 -25.89
N HIS A 218 5.22 -8.40 -25.37
CA HIS A 218 6.56 -8.94 -25.52
C HIS A 218 7.32 -8.77 -24.22
N SER A 219 8.03 -9.81 -23.79
CA SER A 219 8.96 -9.66 -22.67
C SER A 219 10.08 -8.68 -23.02
N THR A 220 10.82 -8.20 -22.04
CA THR A 220 12.00 -7.36 -22.28
C THR A 220 13.25 -8.17 -22.64
N PHE A 221 13.13 -9.50 -22.64
CA PHE A 221 14.18 -10.41 -23.07
C PHE A 221 14.18 -10.59 -24.59
N GLU A 222 15.16 -11.34 -25.10
CA GLU A 222 15.26 -11.67 -26.53
C GLU A 222 13.99 -12.39 -27.01
N GLU A 223 13.49 -13.33 -26.24
CA GLU A 223 12.29 -14.08 -26.59
C GLU A 223 11.00 -13.32 -26.20
N LYS A 224 9.94 -13.50 -27.00
CA LYS A 224 8.61 -12.94 -26.71
C LYS A 224 8.08 -13.40 -25.35
N TYR A 225 8.31 -14.66 -25.03
CA TYR A 225 7.80 -15.31 -23.83
C TYR A 225 8.94 -15.77 -22.91
N PHE A 226 8.65 -15.88 -21.62
CA PHE A 226 9.51 -16.52 -20.63
C PHE A 226 8.73 -17.45 -19.70
N GLU A 227 9.47 -18.35 -19.06
CA GLU A 227 8.95 -19.43 -18.23
C GLU A 227 8.29 -18.94 -16.93
N ASP A 228 7.34 -19.72 -16.39
CA ASP A 228 6.83 -19.53 -15.04
C ASP A 228 7.94 -19.77 -14.01
N GLU A 229 8.22 -18.76 -13.19
CA GLU A 229 9.37 -18.77 -12.28
C GLU A 229 9.04 -19.38 -10.91
N SER A 230 7.92 -18.98 -10.31
CA SER A 230 7.49 -19.46 -9.00
C SER A 230 5.97 -19.36 -8.83
N PHE A 231 5.42 -20.28 -8.02
CA PHE A 231 4.02 -20.31 -7.60
C PHE A 231 3.88 -20.15 -6.07
N SER A 232 4.90 -19.60 -5.40
CA SER A 232 4.92 -19.43 -3.94
C SER A 232 3.86 -18.43 -3.46
N VAL A 233 3.60 -17.38 -4.24
CA VAL A 233 2.60 -16.35 -3.93
C VAL A 233 1.19 -16.90 -4.14
N GLN A 234 0.41 -16.95 -3.06
CA GLN A 234 -0.97 -17.39 -3.10
C GLN A 234 -1.90 -16.20 -3.43
N PHE A 235 -2.93 -16.46 -4.22
CA PHE A 235 -4.02 -15.51 -4.51
C PHE A 235 -5.12 -15.62 -3.44
N ASP A 236 -4.78 -15.43 -2.18
CA ASP A 236 -5.68 -15.55 -1.02
C ASP A 236 -6.32 -14.21 -0.59
N HIS A 237 -5.92 -13.10 -1.21
CA HIS A 237 -6.47 -11.77 -0.99
C HIS A 237 -6.41 -10.92 -2.27
N SER A 238 -7.08 -9.77 -2.26
CA SER A 238 -7.01 -8.80 -3.36
C SER A 238 -5.72 -7.99 -3.33
N GLY A 239 -5.29 -7.48 -4.49
CA GLY A 239 -4.11 -6.62 -4.61
C GLY A 239 -2.84 -7.34 -5.04
N ILE A 240 -2.88 -8.66 -5.26
CA ILE A 240 -1.78 -9.41 -5.87
C ILE A 240 -1.56 -8.95 -7.31
N LEU A 241 -0.31 -8.64 -7.64
CA LEU A 241 0.20 -8.38 -8.99
C LEU A 241 0.76 -9.68 -9.57
N ALA A 242 0.28 -10.06 -10.76
CA ALA A 242 0.60 -11.33 -11.38
C ALA A 242 0.70 -11.24 -12.90
N MET A 243 1.44 -12.19 -13.49
CA MET A 243 1.59 -12.28 -14.95
C MET A 243 0.34 -12.87 -15.59
N ALA A 244 -0.17 -12.21 -16.62
CA ALA A 244 -1.13 -12.82 -17.53
C ALA A 244 -0.37 -13.71 -18.52
N ASN A 245 -0.94 -14.87 -18.85
CA ASN A 245 -0.34 -15.84 -19.76
C ASN A 245 -1.41 -16.53 -20.62
N CYS A 246 -0.96 -17.21 -21.67
CA CYS A 246 -1.78 -17.99 -22.60
C CYS A 246 -1.56 -19.50 -22.42
N GLY A 247 -1.22 -19.91 -21.19
CA GLY A 247 -0.80 -21.27 -20.85
C GLY A 247 0.55 -21.30 -20.13
N PRO A 248 1.01 -22.48 -19.69
CA PRO A 248 2.27 -22.62 -18.98
C PRO A 248 3.44 -22.03 -19.77
N HIS A 249 4.33 -21.33 -19.07
CA HIS A 249 5.57 -20.76 -19.63
C HIS A 249 5.37 -19.76 -20.78
N THR A 250 4.26 -19.00 -20.75
CA THR A 250 3.96 -17.98 -21.78
C THR A 250 3.83 -16.57 -21.19
N ASN A 251 4.63 -16.26 -20.17
CA ASN A 251 4.66 -14.91 -19.59
C ASN A 251 5.32 -13.93 -20.56
N ASN A 252 4.80 -12.71 -20.67
CA ASN A 252 5.35 -11.65 -21.52
C ASN A 252 5.30 -10.28 -20.79
N SER A 253 4.75 -9.23 -21.40
CA SER A 253 4.51 -7.94 -20.76
C SER A 253 3.17 -7.82 -20.04
N GLN A 254 2.19 -8.68 -20.34
CA GLN A 254 0.84 -8.50 -19.79
C GLN A 254 0.79 -8.92 -18.32
N PHE A 255 0.11 -8.11 -17.52
CA PHE A 255 -0.07 -8.35 -16.09
C PHE A 255 -1.51 -8.09 -15.66
N PHE A 256 -1.88 -8.59 -14.50
CA PHE A 256 -3.14 -8.26 -13.85
C PHE A 256 -3.00 -8.01 -12.36
N ILE A 257 -3.95 -7.24 -11.82
CA ILE A 257 -4.13 -7.00 -10.39
C ILE A 257 -5.41 -7.69 -9.94
N SER A 258 -5.30 -8.59 -8.97
CA SER A 258 -6.46 -9.25 -8.37
C SER A 258 -7.33 -8.26 -7.57
N LEU A 259 -8.65 -8.39 -7.71
CA LEU A 259 -9.67 -7.59 -7.02
C LEU A 259 -10.34 -8.37 -5.88
N ALA A 260 -10.09 -9.68 -5.79
CA ALA A 260 -10.60 -10.61 -4.80
C ALA A 260 -9.59 -11.78 -4.62
N PRO A 261 -9.77 -12.66 -3.61
CA PRO A 261 -9.08 -13.95 -3.57
C PRO A 261 -9.41 -14.81 -4.81
N LEU A 262 -8.38 -15.34 -5.47
CA LEU A 262 -8.48 -16.14 -6.70
C LEU A 262 -7.64 -17.44 -6.60
N PRO A 263 -7.88 -18.32 -5.62
CA PRO A 263 -7.01 -19.48 -5.35
C PRO A 263 -6.86 -20.46 -6.52
N PHE A 264 -7.80 -20.44 -7.48
CA PHE A 264 -7.73 -21.24 -8.71
C PHE A 264 -6.60 -20.80 -9.67
N LEU A 265 -5.93 -19.67 -9.41
CA LEU A 265 -4.78 -19.16 -10.15
C LEU A 265 -3.42 -19.55 -9.54
N ASN A 266 -3.39 -20.07 -8.30
CA ASN A 266 -2.16 -20.33 -7.54
C ASN A 266 -1.14 -21.22 -8.27
N THR A 267 -1.57 -22.06 -9.21
CA THR A 267 -0.71 -22.98 -9.97
C THR A 267 -0.69 -22.68 -11.47
N LYS A 268 -1.25 -21.53 -11.87
CA LYS A 268 -1.45 -21.16 -13.28
C LYS A 268 -0.78 -19.85 -13.64
N ASN A 269 -0.72 -18.91 -12.71
CA ASN A 269 -0.16 -17.59 -12.95
C ASN A 269 0.87 -17.27 -11.88
N VAL A 270 2.00 -16.72 -12.30
CA VAL A 270 3.06 -16.27 -11.40
C VAL A 270 2.60 -14.99 -10.71
N GLY A 271 2.30 -15.07 -9.42
CA GLY A 271 2.19 -13.92 -8.55
C GLY A 271 3.60 -13.44 -8.20
N PHE A 272 3.92 -12.18 -8.51
CA PHE A 272 5.29 -11.65 -8.36
C PHE A 272 5.33 -10.32 -7.61
N GLY A 273 4.22 -9.85 -7.08
CA GLY A 273 4.18 -8.64 -6.27
C GLY A 273 2.80 -8.36 -5.70
N ARG A 274 2.65 -7.17 -5.13
CA ARG A 274 1.35 -6.66 -4.66
C ARG A 274 1.27 -5.14 -4.71
N VAL A 275 0.05 -4.62 -4.69
CA VAL A 275 -0.23 -3.20 -4.45
C VAL A 275 -0.01 -2.89 -2.97
N VAL A 276 0.86 -1.93 -2.69
CA VAL A 276 1.12 -1.43 -1.31
C VAL A 276 0.54 -0.05 -1.06
N LYS A 277 0.13 0.65 -2.12
CA LYS A 277 -0.59 1.92 -2.05
C LYS A 277 -1.42 2.15 -3.31
N GLY A 278 -2.60 2.74 -3.14
CA GLY A 278 -3.49 3.18 -4.21
C GLY A 278 -4.42 2.07 -4.71
N PHE A 279 -4.76 1.08 -3.88
CA PHE A 279 -5.63 -0.02 -4.30
C PHE A 279 -7.05 0.46 -4.65
N ASN A 280 -7.50 1.55 -4.03
CA ASN A 280 -8.75 2.24 -4.37
C ASN A 280 -8.85 2.71 -5.83
N VAL A 281 -7.72 2.89 -6.54
CA VAL A 281 -7.71 3.16 -7.98
C VAL A 281 -8.30 1.98 -8.74
N PHE A 282 -7.90 0.75 -8.40
CA PHE A 282 -8.44 -0.47 -9.00
C PHE A 282 -9.90 -0.71 -8.63
N ARG A 283 -10.32 -0.37 -7.40
CA ARG A 283 -11.74 -0.36 -7.02
C ARG A 283 -12.56 0.64 -7.83
N SER A 284 -11.98 1.76 -8.22
CA SER A 284 -12.63 2.74 -9.11
C SER A 284 -12.73 2.23 -10.55
N ILE A 285 -11.68 1.56 -11.03
CA ILE A 285 -11.64 0.92 -12.36
C ILE A 285 -12.67 -0.22 -12.44
N GLU A 286 -12.77 -1.07 -11.41
CA GLU A 286 -13.72 -2.18 -11.32
C GLU A 286 -15.19 -1.76 -11.49
N ARG A 287 -15.52 -0.53 -11.05
CA ARG A 287 -16.90 0.02 -11.14
C ARG A 287 -17.25 0.55 -12.52
N LEU A 288 -16.29 0.64 -13.44
CA LEU A 288 -16.56 1.11 -14.79
C LEU A 288 -17.53 0.18 -15.52
N GLU A 289 -18.26 0.76 -16.47
CA GLU A 289 -19.03 0.00 -17.44
C GLU A 289 -18.09 -0.71 -18.41
N THR A 290 -18.44 -1.92 -18.80
CA THR A 290 -17.65 -2.74 -19.71
C THR A 290 -18.52 -3.35 -20.81
N VAL A 291 -17.91 -3.55 -21.98
CA VAL A 291 -18.47 -4.33 -23.09
C VAL A 291 -17.50 -5.48 -23.36
N ASN A 292 -17.93 -6.72 -23.15
CA ASN A 292 -17.07 -7.90 -23.21
C ASN A 292 -15.80 -7.74 -22.35
N GLU A 293 -15.99 -7.31 -21.09
CA GLU A 293 -14.92 -7.04 -20.12
C GLU A 293 -13.98 -5.88 -20.49
N ARG A 294 -14.13 -5.25 -21.66
CA ARG A 294 -13.36 -4.06 -22.04
C ARG A 294 -14.02 -2.80 -21.47
N PRO A 295 -13.30 -1.91 -20.78
CA PRO A 295 -13.91 -0.69 -20.26
C PRO A 295 -14.41 0.22 -21.38
N THR A 296 -15.57 0.87 -21.14
CA THR A 296 -16.13 1.88 -22.05
C THR A 296 -15.40 3.22 -21.95
N VAL A 297 -14.69 3.44 -20.83
CA VAL A 297 -13.86 4.62 -20.57
C VAL A 297 -12.40 4.20 -20.62
N GLU A 298 -11.58 4.97 -21.32
CA GLU A 298 -10.15 4.73 -21.39
C GLU A 298 -9.50 4.72 -20.00
N VAL A 299 -8.69 3.71 -19.70
CA VAL A 299 -7.86 3.63 -18.50
C VAL A 299 -6.43 3.38 -18.93
N ILE A 300 -5.54 4.35 -18.71
CA ILE A 300 -4.17 4.34 -19.24
C ILE A 300 -3.14 4.57 -18.13
N ILE A 301 -1.99 3.93 -18.26
CA ILE A 301 -0.79 4.21 -17.48
C ILE A 301 -0.10 5.44 -18.07
N GLU A 302 -0.27 6.61 -17.45
CA GLU A 302 0.31 7.86 -17.96
C GLU A 302 1.82 7.95 -17.68
N ARG A 303 2.25 7.42 -16.53
CA ARG A 303 3.65 7.37 -16.12
C ARG A 303 3.90 6.11 -15.31
N CYS A 304 5.12 5.61 -15.38
CA CYS A 304 5.59 4.54 -14.53
C CYS A 304 7.08 4.76 -14.23
N SER A 305 7.54 4.27 -13.08
CA SER A 305 8.94 4.39 -12.67
C SER A 305 9.27 3.38 -11.57
N VAL A 306 10.55 3.20 -11.29
CA VAL A 306 11.04 2.53 -10.07
C VAL A 306 11.20 3.59 -8.98
N ILE A 307 10.93 3.22 -7.73
CA ILE A 307 11.26 4.06 -6.57
C ILE A 307 12.75 3.86 -6.27
N ASP A 308 13.50 4.95 -6.33
CA ASP A 308 14.86 5.00 -5.80
C ASP A 308 14.78 5.08 -4.27
N LEU A 309 15.21 4.00 -3.60
CA LEU A 309 15.15 3.89 -2.14
C LEU A 309 16.21 4.74 -1.42
N ASP A 310 17.22 5.22 -2.14
CA ASP A 310 18.27 6.10 -1.62
C ASP A 310 17.88 7.59 -1.69
N MET A 311 16.76 7.90 -2.34
CA MET A 311 16.23 9.26 -2.50
C MET A 311 14.91 9.44 -1.75
N PRO A 312 14.63 10.64 -1.19
CA PRO A 312 13.40 10.86 -0.45
C PRO A 312 12.18 10.78 -1.37
N TYR A 313 11.31 9.80 -1.11
CA TYR A 313 10.02 9.67 -1.78
C TYR A 313 8.88 10.00 -0.81
N TYR A 314 8.05 10.96 -1.22
CA TYR A 314 6.94 11.44 -0.42
C TYR A 314 5.62 10.90 -0.99
N PRO A 315 4.97 9.93 -0.33
CA PRO A 315 3.66 9.45 -0.75
C PRO A 315 2.66 10.60 -0.85
N GLN A 316 1.88 10.64 -1.93
CA GLN A 316 0.80 11.62 -2.09
C GLN A 316 -0.30 11.35 -1.06
N VAL A 317 -0.82 12.39 -0.40
CA VAL A 317 -1.92 12.25 0.56
C VAL A 317 -3.23 12.09 -0.22
N PRO A 318 -4.08 11.09 0.11
CA PRO A 318 -5.41 10.97 -0.49
C PRO A 318 -6.19 12.28 -0.35
N GLY A 319 -6.71 12.81 -1.46
CA GLY A 319 -7.56 14.03 -1.45
C GLY A 319 -6.84 15.38 -1.47
N GLN A 320 -5.50 15.44 -1.35
CA GLN A 320 -4.73 16.68 -1.57
C GLN A 320 -4.18 16.73 -2.99
N GLY A 321 -5.06 16.88 -3.98
CA GLY A 321 -4.62 17.34 -5.30
C GLY A 321 -4.18 18.80 -5.18
N ARG A 322 -2.95 19.13 -5.62
CA ARG A 322 -2.55 20.53 -5.84
C ARG A 322 -3.65 21.22 -6.68
N ARG A 323 -4.21 22.29 -6.11
CA ARG A 323 -5.12 23.20 -6.82
C ARG A 323 -4.46 23.70 -8.09
#